data_AF-A0A2E5YTH0-F1
#
_entry.id   AF-A0A2E5YTH0-F1
#
_cell.length_a   1.000
_cell.length_b   1.000
_cell.length_c   1.000
_cell.angle_alpha   90.00
_cell.angle_beta   90.00
_cell.angle_gamma   90.00
#
_symmetry.space_group_name_H-M   'P 1'
#
loop_
_entity.id
_entity.type
_entity.pdbx_description
1 polymer ?
#
loop_
_entity_poly.entity_id
_entity_poly.type
_entity_poly.pdbx_seq_one_letter_code
_entity_poly.pdbx_strand_id
1 'polypeptide(L)'
;MWSPSRGDNSRIAVTLRCPPDRRRRFRAGEGLYTETMRKDKDRYWDCLDQAMEASHGGRIEEALAWLDEALRVHPDGAEAHNGRGEILWDDGRIDEALIEFDRATLADGKFTAAHLNRIELLIEELGEFATAARLADELLSGRPHLPRPDRPLQAEVYYLKSKALFYRDDLEGSLFLVRRAAKAGGELGLYCAFEGQVLFELGQFLESKRVLERGVAIDPDSAHTLYHLGLVLERLEDGGDEGGAPAVGLESASEAFARANSLEPQQFPLPSVIEEAVFARAVDESIANLPRSIREQVEGVSILIEDFPTLDLVREERISPQTVGLFMGVPRTEAMSTDQPLDLDRILLFKRNLEKICHDQEDLIEQIQITVRHEVGHYLGLDEDDLERLGLA
;
A
#
# COMPACT_ATOMS: atom_id res chain seq x y z
N MET A 1 -6.24 -9.84 -1.37
CA MET A 1 -4.84 -9.85 -1.84
C MET A 1 -4.53 -8.51 -2.52
N TRP A 2 -4.24 -7.46 -1.74
CA TRP A 2 -3.76 -6.18 -2.27
C TRP A 2 -2.24 -6.21 -2.18
N SER A 3 -1.58 -6.48 -3.31
CA SER A 3 -0.16 -6.14 -3.47
C SER A 3 -0.03 -4.63 -3.32
N PRO A 4 1.00 -4.09 -2.65
CA PRO A 4 1.31 -2.67 -2.75
C PRO A 4 1.37 -2.33 -4.24
N SER A 5 0.53 -1.40 -4.70
CA SER A 5 0.56 -0.98 -6.10
C SER A 5 1.95 -0.41 -6.39
N ARG A 6 2.57 -0.82 -7.50
CA ARG A 6 3.88 -0.34 -8.01
C ARG A 6 3.91 1.16 -8.38
N GLY A 7 3.14 2.01 -7.71
CA GLY A 7 2.92 3.38 -8.15
C GLY A 7 2.32 4.33 -7.12
N ASP A 8 2.38 4.04 -5.81
CA ASP A 8 2.11 5.11 -4.84
C ASP A 8 3.26 6.13 -4.89
N ASN A 9 3.13 7.11 -5.78
CA ASN A 9 4.09 8.19 -5.98
C ASN A 9 4.08 9.20 -4.81
N SER A 10 3.36 8.89 -3.73
CA SER A 10 3.40 9.61 -2.45
C SER A 10 4.57 9.16 -1.56
N ARG A 11 5.69 8.73 -2.16
CA ARG A 11 6.94 8.52 -1.44
C ARG A 11 7.23 9.75 -0.59
N ILE A 12 7.55 9.53 0.69
CA ILE A 12 8.14 10.59 1.49
C ILE A 12 9.48 10.86 0.81
N ALA A 13 9.53 11.90 -0.02
CA ALA A 13 10.78 12.32 -0.63
C ALA A 13 11.67 12.84 0.50
N VAL A 14 12.39 11.93 1.17
CA VAL A 14 13.55 12.25 2.00
C VAL A 14 14.68 12.61 1.06
N THR A 15 14.44 13.68 0.30
CA THR A 15 15.41 14.31 -0.57
C THR A 15 16.71 14.42 0.22
N LEU A 16 17.82 14.08 -0.44
CA LEU A 16 19.17 14.44 -0.05
C LEU A 16 19.26 15.97 0.12
N ARG A 17 18.67 16.52 1.20
CA ARG A 17 18.89 17.90 1.59
C ARG A 17 20.28 17.93 2.18
N CYS A 18 21.26 18.16 1.33
CA CYS A 18 22.45 18.89 1.74
C CYS A 18 21.96 20.17 2.44
N PRO A 19 22.20 20.38 3.74
CA PRO A 19 21.70 21.56 4.42
C PRO A 19 22.30 22.80 3.74
N PRO A 20 21.47 23.76 3.27
CA PRO A 20 21.93 24.90 2.46
C PRO A 20 22.91 25.82 3.20
N ASP A 21 23.09 25.64 4.51
CA ASP A 21 23.81 26.55 5.39
C ASP A 21 25.24 26.13 5.75
N ARG A 22 25.73 24.95 5.30
CA ARG A 22 27.09 24.48 5.67
C ARG A 22 28.24 25.10 4.87
N ARG A 23 27.98 25.74 3.71
CA ARG A 23 29.01 26.49 2.97
C ARG A 23 29.45 27.79 3.65
N ARG A 24 28.78 28.27 4.73
CA ARG A 24 29.08 29.58 5.36
C ARG A 24 29.37 29.62 6.86
N ARG A 25 29.36 28.52 7.60
CA ARG A 25 29.74 28.52 9.04
C ARG A 25 30.67 27.37 9.41
N PHE A 26 31.96 27.55 9.14
CA PHE A 26 33.02 26.92 9.93
C PHE A 26 34.05 27.99 10.30
N ARG A 27 33.80 28.72 11.39
CA ARG A 27 34.86 29.41 12.13
C ARG A 27 35.41 28.41 13.16
N ALA A 28 36.68 28.08 12.95
CA ALA A 28 37.67 27.50 13.86
C ALA A 28 37.17 26.84 15.17
N GLY A 29 37.37 25.53 15.26
CA GLY A 29 37.48 24.74 16.48
C GLY A 29 38.42 23.56 16.21
N GLU A 30 39.42 23.38 17.07
CA GLU A 30 40.73 22.77 16.80
C GLU A 30 40.72 21.24 16.62
N GLY A 31 41.48 20.78 15.61
CA GLY A 31 41.81 19.38 15.32
C GLY A 31 42.51 19.31 13.96
N LEU A 32 43.65 18.62 13.86
CA LEU A 32 44.53 18.56 12.69
C LEU A 32 43.83 18.03 11.42
N TYR A 33 43.21 18.92 10.64
CA TYR A 33 42.76 18.62 9.28
C TYR A 33 43.85 19.03 8.29
N THR A 34 44.36 18.07 7.51
CA THR A 34 45.28 18.36 6.41
C THR A 34 44.52 18.95 5.22
N GLU A 35 45.18 19.78 4.42
CA GLU A 35 44.57 20.41 3.24
C GLU A 35 44.01 19.36 2.24
N THR A 36 44.63 18.19 2.18
CA THR A 36 44.19 17.03 1.39
C THR A 36 42.84 16.50 1.87
N MET A 37 42.69 16.27 3.19
CA MET A 37 41.41 15.82 3.76
C MET A 37 40.27 16.82 3.55
N ARG A 38 40.59 18.12 3.48
CA ARG A 38 39.60 19.15 3.16
C ARG A 38 39.15 19.06 1.69
N LYS A 39 40.10 18.92 0.75
CA LYS A 39 39.81 18.76 -0.69
C LYS A 39 39.05 17.47 -0.99
N ASP A 40 39.39 16.39 -0.31
CA ASP A 40 38.70 15.09 -0.45
C ASP A 40 37.25 15.19 0.06
N LYS A 41 37.03 15.86 1.19
CA LYS A 41 35.67 16.12 1.69
C LYS A 41 34.86 17.00 0.73
N ASP A 42 35.46 18.04 0.16
CA ASP A 42 34.81 18.88 -0.86
C ASP A 42 34.42 18.04 -2.09
N ARG A 43 35.30 17.11 -2.51
CA ARG A 43 35.03 16.19 -3.63
C ARG A 43 33.88 15.23 -3.37
N TYR A 44 33.74 14.68 -2.16
CA TYR A 44 32.63 13.78 -1.81
C TYR A 44 31.27 14.46 -1.99
N TRP A 45 31.11 15.66 -1.45
CA TRP A 45 29.85 16.40 -1.56
C TRP A 45 29.58 16.85 -2.99
N ASP A 46 30.61 17.23 -3.74
CA ASP A 46 30.47 17.53 -5.17
C ASP A 46 29.96 16.32 -5.95
N CYS A 47 30.48 15.12 -5.67
CA CYS A 47 30.02 13.89 -6.30
C CYS A 47 28.55 13.57 -5.93
N LEU A 48 28.13 13.79 -4.68
CA LEU A 48 26.73 13.64 -4.27
C LEU A 48 25.80 14.62 -5.00
N ASP A 49 26.20 15.90 -5.10
CA ASP A 49 25.43 16.91 -5.81
C ASP A 49 25.26 16.52 -7.31
N GLN A 50 26.32 16.02 -7.94
CA GLN A 50 26.27 15.55 -9.33
C GLN A 50 25.40 14.30 -9.50
N ALA A 51 25.48 13.34 -8.57
CA ALA A 51 24.62 12.16 -8.59
C ALA A 51 23.14 12.54 -8.53
N MET A 52 22.78 13.46 -7.63
CA MET A 52 21.42 13.95 -7.49
C MET A 52 20.93 14.68 -8.75
N GLU A 53 21.78 15.52 -9.37
CA GLU A 53 21.46 16.19 -10.63
C GLU A 53 21.25 15.19 -11.79
N ALA A 54 22.09 14.15 -11.87
CA ALA A 54 21.95 13.09 -12.85
C ALA A 54 20.65 12.28 -12.64
N SER A 55 20.35 11.92 -11.40
CA SER A 55 19.13 11.18 -11.02
C SER A 55 17.86 11.97 -11.38
N HIS A 56 17.76 13.24 -10.97
CA HIS A 56 16.62 14.09 -11.35
C HIS A 56 16.47 14.27 -12.87
N GLY A 57 17.57 14.12 -13.61
CA GLY A 57 17.58 14.15 -15.07
C GLY A 57 17.34 12.79 -15.75
N GLY A 58 16.99 11.74 -15.00
CA GLY A 58 16.76 10.38 -15.49
C GLY A 58 18.02 9.65 -15.98
N ARG A 59 19.22 10.16 -15.67
CA ARG A 59 20.50 9.58 -16.10
C ARG A 59 21.02 8.64 -15.01
N ILE A 60 20.33 7.52 -14.84
CA ILE A 60 20.56 6.54 -13.76
C ILE A 60 22.02 6.07 -13.70
N GLU A 61 22.58 5.59 -14.81
CA GLU A 61 23.96 5.09 -14.88
C GLU A 61 24.99 6.17 -14.54
N GLU A 62 24.75 7.41 -14.96
CA GLU A 62 25.63 8.54 -14.62
C GLU A 62 25.55 8.85 -13.12
N ALA A 63 24.34 8.83 -12.55
CA ALA A 63 24.13 9.06 -11.12
C ALA A 63 24.86 8.00 -10.27
N LEU A 64 24.74 6.71 -10.66
CA LEU A 64 25.44 5.61 -10.00
C LEU A 64 26.96 5.75 -10.12
N ALA A 65 27.49 6.16 -11.28
CA ALA A 65 28.92 6.40 -11.46
C ALA A 65 29.43 7.53 -10.54
N TRP A 66 28.64 8.60 -10.36
CA TRP A 66 28.98 9.67 -9.41
C TRP A 66 28.99 9.18 -7.95
N LEU A 67 28.08 8.28 -7.60
CA LEU A 67 28.02 7.67 -6.26
C LEU A 67 29.18 6.69 -6.01
N ASP A 68 29.56 5.89 -6.99
CA ASP A 68 30.78 5.06 -6.92
C ASP A 68 32.00 5.95 -6.62
N GLU A 69 32.05 7.13 -7.22
CA GLU A 69 33.14 8.07 -7.03
C GLU A 69 33.11 8.79 -5.68
N ALA A 70 31.92 9.07 -5.15
CA ALA A 70 31.74 9.52 -3.77
C ALA A 70 32.23 8.45 -2.78
N LEU A 71 31.80 7.20 -2.97
CA LEU A 71 32.15 6.06 -2.12
C LEU A 71 33.64 5.70 -2.21
N ARG A 72 34.31 5.96 -3.34
CA ARG A 72 35.77 5.83 -3.43
C ARG A 72 36.51 6.80 -2.51
N VAL A 73 35.95 7.98 -2.27
CA VAL A 73 36.52 9.00 -1.38
C VAL A 73 36.15 8.73 0.07
N HIS A 74 34.89 8.39 0.33
CA HIS A 74 34.37 8.03 1.65
C HIS A 74 33.57 6.73 1.57
N PRO A 75 34.23 5.56 1.78
CA PRO A 75 33.58 4.25 1.66
C PRO A 75 32.42 4.04 2.63
N ASP A 76 32.48 4.66 3.81
CA ASP A 76 31.41 4.59 4.83
C ASP A 76 30.50 5.84 4.76
N GLY A 77 30.29 6.39 3.56
CA GLY A 77 29.43 7.56 3.34
C GLY A 77 27.95 7.18 3.36
N ALA A 78 27.29 7.38 4.51
CA ALA A 78 25.87 7.01 4.67
C ALA A 78 24.94 7.72 3.66
N GLU A 79 25.20 8.98 3.31
CA GLU A 79 24.41 9.71 2.31
C GLU A 79 24.59 9.13 0.90
N ALA A 80 25.79 8.69 0.55
CA ALA A 80 26.06 8.08 -0.76
C ALA A 80 25.39 6.71 -0.88
N HIS A 81 25.48 5.88 0.16
CA HIS A 81 24.77 4.60 0.19
C HIS A 81 23.25 4.80 0.13
N ASN A 82 22.69 5.75 0.89
CA ASN A 82 21.26 6.04 0.82
C ASN A 82 20.82 6.52 -0.56
N GLY A 83 21.54 7.49 -1.14
CA GLY A 83 21.24 7.98 -2.49
C GLY A 83 21.35 6.90 -3.55
N ARG A 84 22.29 5.95 -3.40
CA ARG A 84 22.39 4.78 -4.26
C ARG A 84 21.18 3.87 -4.11
N GLY A 85 20.76 3.62 -2.87
CA GLY A 85 19.57 2.83 -2.57
C GLY A 85 18.30 3.41 -3.19
N GLU A 86 18.10 4.73 -3.07
CA GLU A 86 16.97 5.43 -3.69
C GLU A 86 16.96 5.28 -5.22
N ILE A 87 18.10 5.53 -5.88
CA ILE A 87 18.20 5.40 -7.34
C ILE A 87 17.96 3.96 -7.81
N LEU A 88 18.50 2.98 -7.07
CA LEU A 88 18.29 1.56 -7.38
C LEU A 88 16.83 1.14 -7.18
N TRP A 89 16.17 1.69 -6.16
CA TRP A 89 14.75 1.45 -5.93
C TRP A 89 13.90 2.04 -7.06
N ASP A 90 14.19 3.27 -7.49
CA ASP A 90 13.54 3.91 -8.63
C ASP A 90 13.70 3.11 -9.94
N ASP A 91 14.86 2.46 -10.10
CA ASP A 91 15.19 1.58 -11.24
C ASP A 91 14.60 0.16 -11.09
N GLY A 92 13.89 -0.15 -10.00
CA GLY A 92 13.28 -1.45 -9.74
C GLY A 92 14.25 -2.54 -9.26
N ARG A 93 15.49 -2.19 -8.91
CA ARG A 93 16.53 -3.10 -8.41
C ARG A 93 16.43 -3.25 -6.88
N ILE A 94 15.31 -3.83 -6.44
CA ILE A 94 14.86 -3.85 -5.04
C ILE A 94 15.88 -4.48 -4.09
N ASP A 95 16.43 -5.65 -4.43
CA ASP A 95 17.39 -6.36 -3.57
C ASP A 95 18.67 -5.53 -3.34
N GLU A 96 19.15 -4.87 -4.40
CA GLU A 96 20.34 -4.03 -4.33
C GLU A 96 20.06 -2.74 -3.54
N ALA A 97 18.87 -2.16 -3.70
CA ALA A 97 18.43 -1.01 -2.90
C ALA A 97 18.42 -1.32 -1.40
N LEU A 98 17.89 -2.49 -1.01
CA LEU A 98 17.88 -2.92 0.40
C LEU A 98 19.30 -3.02 0.97
N ILE A 99 20.22 -3.63 0.20
CA ILE A 99 21.63 -3.75 0.60
C ILE A 99 22.27 -2.37 0.82
N GLU A 100 21.98 -1.41 -0.05
CA GLU A 100 22.52 -0.04 0.08
C GLU A 100 21.93 0.70 1.29
N PHE A 101 20.64 0.54 1.59
CA PHE A 101 20.07 1.09 2.83
C PHE A 101 20.66 0.42 4.08
N ASP A 102 20.88 -0.91 4.06
CA ASP A 102 21.59 -1.60 5.14
C ASP A 102 23.00 -1.01 5.34
N ARG A 103 23.75 -0.80 4.26
CA ARG A 103 25.08 -0.15 4.32
C ARG A 103 25.00 1.26 4.90
N ALA A 104 24.03 2.07 4.49
CA ALA A 104 23.85 3.41 5.01
C ALA A 104 23.56 3.43 6.53
N THR A 105 22.68 2.54 7.00
CA THR A 105 22.35 2.45 8.44
C THR A 105 23.51 1.91 9.29
N LEU A 106 24.36 1.04 8.73
CA LEU A 106 25.58 0.55 9.38
C LEU A 106 26.67 1.63 9.43
N ALA A 107 26.81 2.41 8.37
CA ALA A 107 27.80 3.48 8.26
C ALA A 107 27.51 4.63 9.24
N ASP A 108 26.26 5.08 9.33
CA ASP A 108 25.81 6.00 10.37
C ASP A 108 24.43 5.61 10.89
N GLY A 109 24.41 4.96 12.06
CA GLY A 109 23.17 4.60 12.74
C GLY A 109 22.28 5.81 13.06
N LYS A 110 22.78 7.05 13.08
CA LYS A 110 21.99 8.26 13.33
C LYS A 110 21.37 8.84 12.06
N PHE A 111 21.71 8.31 10.89
CA PHE A 111 21.20 8.78 9.61
C PHE A 111 19.78 8.24 9.40
N THR A 112 18.79 8.88 10.04
CA THR A 112 17.39 8.44 10.09
C THR A 112 16.77 8.24 8.71
N ALA A 113 17.17 9.02 7.70
CA ALA A 113 16.69 8.88 6.32
C ALA A 113 16.86 7.45 5.78
N ALA A 114 18.03 6.84 5.97
CA ALA A 114 18.26 5.46 5.54
C ALA A 114 17.39 4.45 6.27
N HIS A 115 17.08 4.69 7.56
CA HIS A 115 16.15 3.81 8.28
C HIS A 115 14.72 3.94 7.77
N LEU A 116 14.27 5.16 7.45
CA LEU A 116 12.94 5.41 6.89
C LEU A 116 12.80 4.77 5.51
N ASN A 117 13.72 5.04 4.59
CA ASN A 117 13.74 4.47 3.26
C ASN A 117 13.76 2.94 3.30
N ARG A 118 14.54 2.36 4.21
CA ARG A 118 14.56 0.91 4.43
C ARG A 118 13.23 0.36 4.91
N ILE A 119 12.59 1.02 5.87
CA ILE A 119 11.28 0.60 6.38
C ILE A 119 10.23 0.69 5.27
N GLU A 120 10.25 1.76 4.49
CA GLU A 120 9.32 1.96 3.38
C GLU A 120 9.53 0.90 2.29
N LEU A 121 10.77 0.62 1.89
CA LEU A 121 11.09 -0.47 0.93
C LEU A 121 10.58 -1.83 1.42
N LEU A 122 10.73 -2.14 2.72
CA LEU A 122 10.22 -3.38 3.30
C LEU A 122 8.70 -3.49 3.22
N ILE A 123 7.99 -2.37 3.29
CA ILE A 123 6.53 -2.31 3.20
C ILE A 123 6.08 -2.41 1.74
N GLU A 124 6.60 -1.54 0.88
CA GLU A 124 6.09 -1.37 -0.49
C GLU A 124 6.53 -2.49 -1.43
N GLU A 125 7.75 -3.00 -1.29
CA GLU A 125 8.31 -3.90 -2.31
C GLU A 125 8.44 -5.34 -1.84
N LEU A 126 8.69 -5.53 -0.54
CA LEU A 126 9.07 -6.84 0.00
C LEU A 126 7.96 -7.52 0.82
N GLY A 127 6.92 -6.79 1.22
CA GLY A 127 5.86 -7.32 2.10
C GLY A 127 6.34 -7.73 3.49
N GLU A 128 7.52 -7.26 3.91
CA GLU A 128 8.20 -7.62 5.16
C GLU A 128 7.68 -6.78 6.34
N PHE A 129 6.35 -6.76 6.51
CA PHE A 129 5.65 -5.84 7.40
C PHE A 129 6.02 -6.01 8.88
N ALA A 130 6.24 -7.26 9.33
CA ALA A 130 6.64 -7.54 10.70
C ALA A 130 8.03 -6.95 11.00
N THR A 131 8.95 -7.08 10.05
CA THR A 131 10.29 -6.51 10.13
C THR A 131 10.23 -4.99 10.13
N ALA A 132 9.46 -4.38 9.21
CA ALA A 132 9.23 -2.94 9.14
C ALA A 132 8.69 -2.37 10.46
N ALA A 133 7.65 -2.99 11.04
CA ALA A 133 7.05 -2.56 12.31
C ALA A 133 8.05 -2.63 13.48
N ARG A 134 8.88 -3.69 13.55
CA ARG A 134 9.93 -3.83 14.57
C ARG A 134 10.97 -2.72 14.46
N LEU A 135 11.43 -2.40 13.25
CA LEU A 135 12.41 -1.34 13.02
C LEU A 135 11.87 0.04 13.40
N ALA A 136 10.60 0.30 13.07
CA ALA A 136 9.92 1.51 13.51
C ALA A 136 9.88 1.61 15.05
N ASP A 137 9.63 0.51 15.76
CA ASP A 137 9.71 0.48 17.23
C ASP A 137 11.12 0.76 17.77
N GLU A 138 12.16 0.25 17.10
CA GLU A 138 13.55 0.53 17.47
C GLU A 138 13.89 2.02 17.31
N LEU A 139 13.47 2.65 16.21
CA LEU A 139 13.60 4.08 15.98
C LEU A 139 12.88 4.91 17.05
N LEU A 140 11.60 4.59 17.31
CA LEU A 140 10.78 5.34 18.25
C LEU A 140 11.25 5.20 19.71
N SER A 141 11.82 4.04 20.06
CA SER A 141 12.38 3.79 21.39
C SER A 141 13.73 4.49 21.57
N GLY A 142 14.53 4.57 20.51
CA GLY A 142 15.88 5.10 20.53
C GLY A 142 16.89 4.17 21.21
N ARG A 143 18.15 4.26 20.79
CA ARG A 143 19.33 3.56 21.29
C ARG A 143 20.54 4.49 21.27
N PRO A 144 21.65 4.19 21.98
CA PRO A 144 22.84 5.05 21.99
C PRO A 144 23.42 5.39 20.60
N HIS A 145 23.29 4.48 19.63
CA HIS A 145 23.74 4.66 18.24
C HIS A 145 22.61 5.01 17.26
N LEU A 146 21.36 5.06 17.73
CA LEU A 146 20.16 5.39 16.95
C LEU A 146 19.25 6.25 17.84
N PRO A 147 19.54 7.55 18.01
CA PRO A 147 18.75 8.39 18.89
C PRO A 147 17.30 8.45 18.41
N ARG A 148 16.38 8.62 19.35
CA ARG A 148 14.96 8.81 19.01
C ARG A 148 14.82 10.02 18.07
N PRO A 149 14.04 9.91 16.97
CA PRO A 149 13.85 10.99 16.02
C PRO A 149 13.19 12.21 16.68
N ASP A 150 13.34 13.37 16.08
CA ASP A 150 12.60 14.56 16.47
C ASP A 150 11.09 14.43 16.17
N ARG A 151 10.29 15.43 16.50
CA ARG A 151 8.83 15.33 16.36
C ARG A 151 8.35 15.14 14.92
N PRO A 152 8.85 15.89 13.92
CA PRO A 152 8.50 15.66 12.52
C PRO A 152 8.86 14.26 12.06
N LEU A 153 10.10 13.80 12.28
CA LEU A 153 10.50 12.46 11.86
C LEU A 153 9.76 11.36 12.62
N GLN A 154 9.34 11.59 13.88
CA GLN A 154 8.45 10.66 14.57
C GLN A 154 7.11 10.49 13.85
N ALA A 155 6.58 11.55 13.22
CA ALA A 155 5.33 11.46 12.46
C ALA A 155 5.48 10.51 11.28
N GLU A 156 6.59 10.60 10.55
CA GLU A 156 6.93 9.71 9.44
C GLU A 156 7.08 8.26 9.92
N VAL A 157 7.78 8.03 11.04
CA VAL A 157 7.90 6.67 11.62
C VAL A 157 6.53 6.12 12.06
N TYR A 158 5.67 6.93 12.67
CA TYR A 158 4.32 6.47 13.02
C TYR A 158 3.50 6.13 11.78
N TYR A 159 3.60 6.93 10.72
CA TYR A 159 2.92 6.67 9.45
C TYR A 159 3.39 5.37 8.79
N LEU A 160 4.70 5.17 8.64
CA LEU A 160 5.24 3.92 8.09
C LEU A 160 4.85 2.70 8.93
N LYS A 161 4.92 2.82 10.27
CA LYS A 161 4.45 1.74 11.16
C LYS A 161 2.95 1.49 11.00
N SER A 162 2.15 2.54 10.79
CA SER A 162 0.73 2.43 10.48
C SER A 162 0.50 1.57 9.23
N LYS A 163 1.22 1.85 8.13
CA LYS A 163 1.17 1.05 6.89
C LYS A 163 1.54 -0.41 7.15
N ALA A 164 2.62 -0.65 7.89
CA ALA A 164 3.03 -2.01 8.24
C ALA A 164 1.98 -2.77 9.08
N LEU A 165 1.24 -2.09 9.96
CA LEU A 165 0.14 -2.72 10.72
C LEU A 165 -1.10 -2.95 9.87
N PHE A 166 -1.41 -2.01 8.98
CA PHE A 166 -2.52 -2.14 8.01
C PHE A 166 -2.37 -3.41 7.16
N TYR A 167 -1.20 -3.63 6.55
CA TYR A 167 -0.96 -4.82 5.74
C TYR A 167 -0.86 -6.12 6.56
N ARG A 168 -0.77 -6.02 7.89
CA ARG A 168 -0.86 -7.17 8.81
C ARG A 168 -2.26 -7.36 9.38
N ASP A 169 -3.25 -6.64 8.85
CA ASP A 169 -4.64 -6.67 9.31
C ASP A 169 -4.85 -6.20 10.77
N ASP A 170 -3.88 -5.48 11.34
CA ASP A 170 -4.04 -4.76 12.62
C ASP A 170 -4.58 -3.35 12.33
N LEU A 171 -5.84 -3.29 11.93
CA LEU A 171 -6.50 -2.06 11.49
C LEU A 171 -6.68 -1.04 12.63
N GLU A 172 -6.99 -1.48 13.85
CA GLU A 172 -7.09 -0.59 15.01
C GLU A 172 -5.72 -0.04 15.43
N GLY A 173 -4.68 -0.88 15.40
CA GLY A 173 -3.31 -0.45 15.62
C GLY A 173 -2.85 0.55 14.56
N SER A 174 -3.19 0.31 13.29
CA SER A 174 -2.97 1.27 12.21
C SER A 174 -3.69 2.59 12.47
N LEU A 175 -5.00 2.56 12.73
CA LEU A 175 -5.79 3.78 12.98
C LEU A 175 -5.21 4.62 14.12
N PHE A 176 -4.76 3.96 15.20
CA PHE A 176 -4.10 4.64 16.30
C PHE A 176 -2.82 5.36 15.87
N LEU A 177 -1.99 4.73 15.02
CA LEU A 177 -0.71 5.26 14.60
C LEU A 177 -0.82 6.37 13.56
N VAL A 178 -1.70 6.28 12.57
CA VAL A 178 -1.89 7.39 11.60
C VAL A 178 -2.41 8.65 12.30
N ARG A 179 -3.30 8.53 13.29
CA ARG A 179 -3.74 9.66 14.13
C ARG A 179 -2.60 10.24 14.96
N ARG A 180 -1.69 9.39 15.42
CA ARG A 180 -0.50 9.82 16.15
C ARG A 180 0.50 10.51 15.23
N ALA A 181 0.62 10.09 13.97
CA ALA A 181 1.40 10.77 12.93
C ALA A 181 0.86 12.19 12.71
N ALA A 182 -0.45 12.33 12.46
CA ALA A 182 -1.09 13.63 12.29
C ALA A 182 -0.89 14.56 13.51
N LYS A 183 -0.97 14.02 14.73
CA LYS A 183 -0.71 14.79 15.96
C LYS A 183 0.75 15.25 16.10
N ALA A 184 1.71 14.48 15.57
CA ALA A 184 3.14 14.77 15.69
C ALA A 184 3.67 15.68 14.58
N GLY A 185 3.22 15.45 13.34
CA GLY A 185 3.70 16.14 12.13
C GLY A 185 2.76 17.24 11.61
N GLY A 186 1.56 17.36 12.18
CA GLY A 186 0.50 18.19 11.64
C GLY A 186 -0.43 17.41 10.71
N GLU A 187 -1.60 17.96 10.42
CA GLU A 187 -2.53 17.37 9.47
C GLU A 187 -2.03 17.58 8.04
N LEU A 188 -1.67 16.48 7.38
CA LEU A 188 -1.27 16.42 5.98
C LEU A 188 -2.34 15.67 5.19
N GLY A 189 -2.49 15.99 3.89
CA GLY A 189 -3.43 15.31 3.00
C GLY A 189 -3.22 13.80 2.99
N LEU A 190 -1.95 13.36 2.92
CA LEU A 190 -1.56 11.95 2.98
C LEU A 190 -2.07 11.22 4.23
N TYR A 191 -1.99 11.84 5.42
CA TYR A 191 -2.49 11.22 6.65
C TYR A 191 -4.01 11.11 6.67
N CYS A 192 -4.71 12.10 6.10
CA CYS A 192 -6.16 12.04 5.95
C CYS A 192 -6.57 10.93 4.96
N ALA A 193 -5.87 10.84 3.83
CA ALA A 193 -6.10 9.79 2.83
C ALA A 193 -5.96 8.39 3.45
N PHE A 194 -4.85 8.15 4.15
CA PHE A 194 -4.58 6.86 4.77
C PHE A 194 -5.49 6.57 5.96
N GLU A 195 -5.78 7.55 6.83
CA GLU A 195 -6.78 7.37 7.90
C GLU A 195 -8.16 7.02 7.32
N GLY A 196 -8.57 7.69 6.25
CA GLY A 196 -9.78 7.38 5.52
C GLY A 196 -9.83 5.94 5.01
N GLN A 197 -8.75 5.47 4.39
CA GLN A 197 -8.60 4.09 3.93
C GLN A 197 -8.72 3.08 5.09
N VAL A 198 -8.02 3.31 6.21
CA VAL A 198 -8.10 2.41 7.38
C VAL A 198 -9.53 2.37 7.95
N LEU A 199 -10.19 3.54 8.05
CA LEU A 199 -11.59 3.63 8.51
C LEU A 199 -12.55 2.93 7.54
N PHE A 200 -12.27 2.96 6.24
CA PHE A 200 -13.04 2.24 5.24
C PHE A 200 -12.94 0.73 5.46
N GLU A 201 -11.73 0.19 5.61
CA GLU A 201 -11.53 -1.24 5.90
C GLU A 201 -12.19 -1.67 7.22
N LEU A 202 -12.25 -0.79 8.23
CA LEU A 202 -12.99 -1.03 9.48
C LEU A 202 -14.52 -0.96 9.34
N GLY A 203 -15.06 -0.67 8.16
CA GLY A 203 -16.50 -0.45 7.95
C GLY A 203 -17.03 0.82 8.64
N GLN A 204 -16.17 1.80 8.94
CA GLN A 204 -16.52 3.08 9.58
C GLN A 204 -16.73 4.18 8.53
N PHE A 205 -17.63 3.93 7.57
CA PHE A 205 -17.79 4.75 6.35
C PHE A 205 -18.10 6.23 6.60
N LEU A 206 -18.95 6.56 7.57
CA LEU A 206 -19.28 7.96 7.89
C LEU A 206 -18.07 8.75 8.44
N GLU A 207 -17.22 8.10 9.23
CA GLU A 207 -16.02 8.74 9.75
C GLU A 207 -14.96 8.84 8.67
N SER A 208 -14.79 7.77 7.89
CA SER A 208 -13.91 7.74 6.71
C SER A 208 -14.20 8.90 5.77
N LYS A 209 -15.48 9.10 5.42
CA LYS A 209 -15.93 10.22 4.57
C LYS A 209 -15.48 11.57 5.10
N ARG A 210 -15.73 11.86 6.38
CA ARG A 210 -15.36 13.16 6.99
C ARG A 210 -13.85 13.41 6.95
N VAL A 211 -13.06 12.36 7.15
CA VAL A 211 -11.59 12.46 7.11
C VAL A 211 -11.12 12.66 5.67
N LEU A 212 -11.68 11.94 4.71
CA LEU A 212 -11.34 12.08 3.29
C LEU A 212 -11.76 13.43 2.71
N GLU A 213 -12.93 13.96 3.09
CA GLU A 213 -13.35 15.33 2.75
C GLU A 213 -12.36 16.38 3.24
N ARG A 214 -11.82 16.21 4.46
CA ARG A 214 -10.73 17.04 4.96
C ARG A 214 -9.46 16.86 4.14
N GLY A 215 -9.14 15.63 3.75
CA GLY A 215 -8.02 15.33 2.85
C GLY A 215 -8.14 16.09 1.53
N VAL A 216 -9.30 16.03 0.86
CA VAL A 216 -9.60 16.76 -0.38
C VAL A 216 -9.53 18.28 -0.17
N ALA A 217 -9.93 18.79 1.00
CA ALA A 217 -9.80 20.21 1.30
C ALA A 217 -8.34 20.67 1.48
N ILE A 218 -7.45 19.78 1.93
CA ILE A 218 -6.01 20.05 2.07
C ILE A 218 -5.31 19.92 0.71
N ASP A 219 -5.63 18.87 -0.04
CA ASP A 219 -5.06 18.57 -1.35
C ASP A 219 -6.16 18.13 -2.33
N PRO A 220 -6.75 19.08 -3.08
CA PRO A 220 -7.85 18.80 -4.01
C PRO A 220 -7.46 17.95 -5.22
N ASP A 221 -6.16 17.84 -5.51
CA ASP A 221 -5.60 17.14 -6.68
C ASP A 221 -5.00 15.78 -6.27
N SER A 222 -5.25 15.31 -5.03
CA SER A 222 -4.88 13.97 -4.60
C SER A 222 -5.81 12.91 -5.21
N ALA A 223 -5.36 12.25 -6.27
CA ALA A 223 -6.08 11.16 -6.93
C ALA A 223 -6.44 10.03 -5.94
N HIS A 224 -5.48 9.63 -5.10
CA HIS A 224 -5.67 8.62 -4.06
C HIS A 224 -6.80 9.00 -3.08
N THR A 225 -6.81 10.24 -2.57
CA THR A 225 -7.85 10.70 -1.63
C THR A 225 -9.23 10.71 -2.30
N LEU A 226 -9.31 11.18 -3.55
CA LEU A 226 -10.54 11.20 -4.34
C LEU A 226 -11.07 9.78 -4.61
N TYR A 227 -10.19 8.84 -4.95
CA TYR A 227 -10.54 7.46 -5.19
C TYR A 227 -11.15 6.80 -3.94
N HIS A 228 -10.47 6.92 -2.79
CA HIS A 228 -10.98 6.39 -1.52
C HIS A 228 -12.28 7.06 -1.09
N LEU A 229 -12.46 8.35 -1.36
CA LEU A 229 -13.74 9.03 -1.12
C LEU A 229 -14.84 8.46 -2.01
N GLY A 230 -14.54 8.15 -3.28
CA GLY A 230 -15.46 7.45 -4.18
C GLY A 230 -15.90 6.09 -3.65
N LEU A 231 -14.96 5.28 -3.15
CA LEU A 231 -15.27 3.98 -2.53
C LEU A 231 -16.22 4.13 -1.34
N VAL A 232 -15.97 5.12 -0.47
CA VAL A 232 -16.80 5.38 0.71
C VAL A 232 -18.19 5.88 0.33
N LEU A 233 -18.28 6.82 -0.63
CA LEU A 233 -19.56 7.35 -1.10
C LEU A 233 -20.44 6.25 -1.67
N GLU A 234 -19.86 5.33 -2.44
CA GLU A 234 -20.59 4.20 -3.02
C GLU A 234 -21.20 3.30 -1.94
N ARG A 235 -20.48 3.03 -0.83
CA ARG A 235 -21.04 2.26 0.29
C ARG A 235 -22.15 2.98 1.04
N LEU A 236 -22.05 4.31 1.15
CA LEU A 236 -23.08 5.12 1.81
C LEU A 236 -24.33 5.27 0.95
N GLU A 237 -24.17 5.36 -0.37
CA GLU A 237 -25.26 5.39 -1.36
C GLU A 237 -26.05 4.08 -1.36
N ASP A 238 -25.35 2.93 -1.33
CA ASP A 238 -25.96 1.59 -1.28
C ASP A 238 -26.72 1.32 0.02
N GLY A 239 -26.14 1.70 1.17
CA GLY A 239 -26.73 1.47 2.49
C GLY A 239 -27.97 2.30 2.82
N GLY A 240 -28.38 3.23 1.95
CA GLY A 240 -29.56 4.09 2.15
C GLY A 240 -29.46 5.05 3.34
N ASP A 241 -28.25 5.34 3.82
CA ASP A 241 -28.01 6.14 5.01
C ASP A 241 -28.09 7.65 4.67
N GLU A 242 -28.80 8.46 5.47
CA GLU A 242 -28.96 9.91 5.26
C GLU A 242 -27.61 10.68 5.34
N GLY A 243 -26.55 10.03 5.84
CA GLY A 243 -25.17 10.50 5.77
C GLY A 243 -24.53 10.46 4.37
N GLY A 244 -25.23 9.90 3.38
CA GLY A 244 -24.87 9.87 1.96
C GLY A 244 -25.06 11.20 1.21
N ALA A 245 -25.46 12.29 1.88
CA ALA A 245 -25.51 13.61 1.27
C ALA A 245 -24.15 13.93 0.60
N PRO A 246 -24.09 14.41 -0.65
CA PRO A 246 -22.83 14.49 -1.39
C PRO A 246 -21.75 15.27 -0.64
N ALA A 247 -20.50 14.82 -0.77
CA ALA A 247 -19.37 15.48 -0.13
C ALA A 247 -19.25 16.94 -0.59
N VAL A 248 -18.70 17.83 0.24
CA VAL A 248 -18.57 19.26 -0.15
C VAL A 248 -17.70 19.37 -1.41
N GLY A 249 -18.31 19.71 -2.55
CA GLY A 249 -17.63 19.85 -3.83
C GLY A 249 -17.58 18.58 -4.70
N LEU A 250 -18.32 17.52 -4.35
CA LEU A 250 -18.54 16.32 -5.16
C LEU A 250 -20.01 15.92 -5.08
N GLU A 251 -20.64 15.59 -6.21
CA GLU A 251 -22.07 15.28 -6.29
C GLU A 251 -22.38 13.77 -6.16
N SER A 252 -21.40 12.89 -6.42
CA SER A 252 -21.58 11.42 -6.38
C SER A 252 -20.25 10.65 -6.28
N ALA A 253 -20.31 9.35 -5.94
CA ALA A 253 -19.17 8.44 -6.04
C ALA A 253 -18.54 8.42 -7.45
N SER A 254 -19.37 8.48 -8.49
CA SER A 254 -18.91 8.44 -9.89
C SER A 254 -18.06 9.66 -10.27
N GLU A 255 -18.39 10.85 -9.76
CA GLU A 255 -17.59 12.05 -9.98
C GLU A 255 -16.22 11.94 -9.31
N ALA A 256 -16.16 11.38 -8.10
CA ALA A 256 -14.92 11.18 -7.36
C ALA A 256 -13.96 10.24 -8.14
N PHE A 257 -14.47 9.12 -8.66
CA PHE A 257 -13.69 8.21 -9.50
C PHE A 257 -13.24 8.87 -10.81
N ALA A 258 -14.11 9.62 -11.48
CA ALA A 258 -13.76 10.32 -12.71
C ALA A 258 -12.65 11.35 -12.50
N ARG A 259 -12.68 12.09 -11.39
CA ARG A 259 -11.61 13.03 -11.04
C ARG A 259 -10.31 12.32 -10.71
N ALA A 260 -10.34 11.25 -9.90
CA ALA A 260 -9.16 10.43 -9.61
C ALA A 260 -8.52 9.88 -10.91
N ASN A 261 -9.35 9.32 -11.81
CA ASN A 261 -8.91 8.84 -13.10
C ASN A 261 -8.32 9.97 -13.98
N SER A 262 -8.88 11.17 -13.96
CA SER A 262 -8.37 12.29 -14.76
C SER A 262 -6.97 12.76 -14.33
N LEU A 263 -6.62 12.55 -13.06
CA LEU A 263 -5.33 12.89 -12.48
C LEU A 263 -4.31 11.78 -12.73
N GLU A 264 -4.69 10.52 -12.46
CA GLU A 264 -3.80 9.35 -12.53
C GLU A 264 -4.53 8.15 -13.19
N PRO A 265 -4.72 8.16 -14.52
CA PRO A 265 -5.59 7.19 -15.21
C PRO A 265 -5.06 5.76 -15.19
N GLN A 266 -3.74 5.58 -15.09
CA GLN A 266 -3.11 4.26 -15.04
C GLN A 266 -3.29 3.61 -13.66
N GLN A 267 -3.32 4.41 -12.59
CA GLN A 267 -3.45 3.90 -11.22
C GLN A 267 -4.90 3.75 -10.80
N PHE A 268 -5.78 4.64 -11.26
CA PHE A 268 -7.20 4.63 -10.91
C PHE A 268 -8.07 4.53 -12.18
N PRO A 269 -8.13 3.34 -12.83
CA PRO A 269 -8.99 3.12 -13.98
C PRO A 269 -10.47 3.23 -13.59
N LEU A 270 -11.32 3.57 -14.56
CA LEU A 270 -12.77 3.56 -14.37
C LEU A 270 -13.28 2.10 -14.37
N PRO A 271 -14.36 1.80 -13.61
CA PRO A 271 -14.87 0.43 -13.52
C PRO A 271 -15.44 -0.09 -14.86
N SER A 272 -15.18 -1.36 -15.15
CA SER A 272 -15.67 -2.08 -16.32
C SER A 272 -17.11 -2.56 -16.12
N VAL A 273 -18.07 -1.64 -16.14
CA VAL A 273 -19.48 -1.96 -15.83
C VAL A 273 -20.12 -2.85 -16.90
N ILE A 274 -20.69 -3.98 -16.48
CA ILE A 274 -21.47 -4.88 -17.34
C ILE A 274 -22.89 -5.09 -16.83
N GLU A 275 -23.78 -5.51 -17.73
CA GLU A 275 -25.15 -5.90 -17.40
C GLU A 275 -25.16 -7.14 -16.50
N GLU A 276 -26.11 -7.19 -15.56
CA GLU A 276 -26.28 -8.31 -14.63
C GLU A 276 -26.45 -9.66 -15.34
N ALA A 277 -27.20 -9.68 -16.46
CA ALA A 277 -27.37 -10.88 -17.26
C ALA A 277 -26.06 -11.36 -17.94
N VAL A 278 -25.13 -10.45 -18.24
CA VAL A 278 -23.80 -10.82 -18.78
C VAL A 278 -22.95 -11.40 -17.66
N PHE A 279 -22.96 -10.77 -16.48
CA PHE A 279 -22.23 -11.25 -15.31
C PHE A 279 -22.70 -12.65 -14.89
N ALA A 280 -24.02 -12.86 -14.76
CA ALA A 280 -24.59 -14.16 -14.40
C ALA A 280 -24.20 -15.27 -15.40
N ARG A 281 -24.20 -14.97 -16.71
CA ARG A 281 -23.71 -15.91 -17.72
C ARG A 281 -22.24 -16.26 -17.56
N ALA A 282 -21.39 -15.28 -17.22
CA ALA A 282 -19.97 -15.54 -16.98
C ALA A 282 -19.76 -16.46 -15.76
N VAL A 283 -20.56 -16.31 -14.71
CA VAL A 283 -20.55 -17.22 -13.55
C VAL A 283 -21.00 -18.63 -13.94
N ASP A 284 -22.11 -18.76 -14.68
CA ASP A 284 -22.61 -20.05 -15.16
C ASP A 284 -21.58 -20.77 -16.05
N GLU A 285 -20.93 -20.02 -16.95
CA GLU A 285 -19.86 -20.52 -17.81
C GLU A 285 -18.64 -20.98 -17.00
N SER A 286 -18.28 -20.26 -15.93
CA SER A 286 -17.20 -20.66 -15.02
C SER A 286 -17.46 -22.05 -14.42
N ILE A 287 -18.66 -22.29 -13.89
CA ILE A 287 -19.07 -23.59 -13.33
C ILE A 287 -19.15 -24.67 -14.42
N ALA A 288 -19.67 -24.32 -15.61
CA ALA A 288 -19.74 -25.23 -16.74
C ALA A 288 -18.35 -25.65 -17.27
N ASN A 289 -17.33 -24.82 -17.04
CA ASN A 289 -15.94 -25.11 -17.42
C ASN A 289 -15.17 -25.92 -16.36
N LEU A 290 -15.72 -26.11 -15.15
CA LEU A 290 -15.11 -26.97 -14.14
C LEU A 290 -15.11 -28.45 -14.57
N PRO A 291 -14.08 -29.23 -14.16
CA PRO A 291 -14.07 -30.68 -14.32
C PRO A 291 -15.36 -31.32 -13.79
N ARG A 292 -15.86 -32.34 -14.49
CA ARG A 292 -17.12 -33.02 -14.14
C ARG A 292 -17.17 -33.47 -12.67
N SER A 293 -16.06 -34.00 -12.16
CA SER A 293 -15.94 -34.45 -10.77
C SER A 293 -16.08 -33.34 -9.73
N ILE A 294 -15.72 -32.10 -10.09
CA ILE A 294 -15.89 -30.91 -9.23
C ILE A 294 -17.32 -30.39 -9.38
N ARG A 295 -17.83 -30.33 -10.61
CA ARG A 295 -19.19 -29.87 -10.91
C ARG A 295 -20.26 -30.66 -10.13
N GLU A 296 -20.12 -31.98 -10.08
CA GLU A 296 -21.02 -32.86 -9.31
C GLU A 296 -20.93 -32.61 -7.79
N GLN A 297 -19.84 -32.00 -7.29
CA GLN A 297 -19.67 -31.67 -5.88
C GLN A 297 -20.25 -30.29 -5.52
N VAL A 298 -20.29 -29.35 -6.47
CA VAL A 298 -20.80 -27.98 -6.25
C VAL A 298 -22.27 -27.79 -6.64
N GLU A 299 -22.94 -28.83 -7.19
CA GLU A 299 -24.32 -28.76 -7.69
C GLU A 299 -25.36 -28.32 -6.63
N GLY A 300 -25.03 -28.44 -5.34
CA GLY A 300 -25.86 -27.99 -4.21
C GLY A 300 -25.47 -26.65 -3.58
N VAL A 301 -24.40 -26.00 -4.04
CA VAL A 301 -23.91 -24.74 -3.47
C VAL A 301 -24.62 -23.56 -4.12
N SER A 302 -25.24 -22.71 -3.31
CA SER A 302 -25.88 -21.49 -3.80
C SER A 302 -24.83 -20.44 -4.13
N ILE A 303 -24.77 -19.99 -5.38
CA ILE A 303 -23.93 -18.86 -5.80
C ILE A 303 -24.81 -17.62 -5.88
N LEU A 304 -24.52 -16.61 -5.06
CA LEU A 304 -25.26 -15.36 -5.00
C LEU A 304 -24.37 -14.22 -5.53
N ILE A 305 -24.98 -13.35 -6.32
CA ILE A 305 -24.33 -12.15 -6.85
C ILE A 305 -24.90 -10.97 -6.07
N GLU A 306 -24.03 -10.30 -5.35
CA GLU A 306 -24.35 -9.07 -4.60
C GLU A 306 -23.47 -7.94 -5.13
N ASP A 307 -23.88 -6.69 -4.94
CA ASP A 307 -23.05 -5.57 -5.34
C ASP A 307 -21.82 -5.42 -4.42
N PHE A 308 -22.03 -5.53 -3.09
CA PHE A 308 -20.99 -5.37 -2.06
C PHE A 308 -21.16 -6.35 -0.90
N PRO A 309 -20.08 -6.58 -0.12
CA PRO A 309 -20.22 -7.26 1.17
C PRO A 309 -21.05 -6.43 2.13
N THR A 310 -21.92 -7.10 2.89
CA THR A 310 -22.74 -6.42 3.91
C THR A 310 -21.87 -5.90 5.05
N LEU A 311 -22.37 -4.90 5.77
CA LEU A 311 -21.64 -4.30 6.90
C LEU A 311 -21.39 -5.30 8.04
N ASP A 312 -22.30 -6.26 8.23
CA ASP A 312 -22.16 -7.33 9.21
C ASP A 312 -20.99 -8.24 8.84
N LEU A 313 -20.85 -8.61 7.56
CA LEU A 313 -19.69 -9.37 7.08
C LEU A 313 -18.38 -8.59 7.30
N VAL A 314 -18.36 -7.30 6.96
CA VAL A 314 -17.16 -6.46 7.14
C VAL A 314 -16.76 -6.35 8.61
N ARG A 315 -17.71 -6.19 9.54
CA ARG A 315 -17.40 -5.92 10.95
C ARG A 315 -17.26 -7.17 11.81
N GLU A 316 -18.11 -8.17 11.59
CA GLU A 316 -18.15 -9.39 12.40
C GLU A 316 -17.17 -10.43 11.86
N GLU A 317 -17.21 -10.68 10.55
CA GLU A 317 -16.31 -11.63 9.88
C GLU A 317 -14.96 -10.99 9.48
N ARG A 318 -14.79 -9.68 9.70
CA ARG A 318 -13.55 -8.92 9.44
C ARG A 318 -13.04 -9.06 8.01
N ILE A 319 -13.94 -9.18 7.04
CA ILE A 319 -13.57 -9.17 5.63
C ILE A 319 -13.39 -7.74 5.14
N SER A 320 -12.50 -7.55 4.17
CA SER A 320 -12.37 -6.25 3.50
C SER A 320 -13.68 -5.89 2.80
N PRO A 321 -14.14 -4.61 2.85
CA PRO A 321 -15.24 -4.14 2.01
C PRO A 321 -14.95 -4.28 0.50
N GLN A 322 -13.68 -4.47 0.12
CA GLN A 322 -13.24 -4.63 -1.28
C GLN A 322 -13.14 -6.10 -1.71
N THR A 323 -13.51 -7.04 -0.83
CA THR A 323 -13.55 -8.48 -1.14
C THR A 323 -14.34 -8.73 -2.42
N VAL A 324 -13.83 -9.60 -3.29
CA VAL A 324 -14.43 -9.90 -4.62
C VAL A 324 -15.26 -11.18 -4.64
N GLY A 325 -14.96 -12.11 -3.74
CA GLY A 325 -15.69 -13.35 -3.54
C GLY A 325 -15.57 -13.80 -2.08
N LEU A 326 -16.55 -14.56 -1.60
CA LEU A 326 -16.51 -15.15 -0.27
C LEU A 326 -17.30 -16.46 -0.22
N PHE A 327 -16.62 -17.55 0.14
CA PHE A 327 -17.27 -18.77 0.58
C PHE A 327 -17.73 -18.64 2.04
N MET A 328 -19.02 -18.87 2.28
CA MET A 328 -19.61 -18.98 3.62
C MET A 328 -20.19 -20.38 3.80
N GLY A 329 -19.64 -21.13 4.75
CA GLY A 329 -20.04 -22.51 5.00
C GLY A 329 -19.00 -23.27 5.80
N VAL A 330 -19.19 -24.58 5.91
CA VAL A 330 -18.20 -25.47 6.53
C VAL A 330 -17.52 -26.24 5.40
N PRO A 331 -16.18 -26.16 5.24
CA PRO A 331 -15.49 -26.88 4.17
C PRO A 331 -15.81 -28.38 4.18
N ARG A 332 -15.94 -29.00 3.01
CA ARG A 332 -16.40 -30.40 2.92
C ARG A 332 -15.51 -31.40 3.65
N THR A 333 -14.22 -31.12 3.76
CA THR A 333 -13.24 -31.95 4.50
C THR A 333 -13.60 -32.04 5.99
N GLU A 334 -14.15 -30.97 6.56
CA GLU A 334 -14.58 -30.89 7.96
C GLU A 334 -16.03 -31.38 8.14
N ALA A 335 -16.89 -31.14 7.16
CA ALA A 335 -18.30 -31.57 7.18
C ALA A 335 -18.47 -33.11 7.21
N MET A 336 -17.46 -33.90 6.81
CA MET A 336 -17.47 -35.36 6.99
C MET A 336 -17.40 -35.79 8.47
N SER A 337 -17.09 -34.87 9.38
CA SER A 337 -16.87 -35.13 10.82
C SER A 337 -17.93 -34.52 11.74
N THR A 338 -18.80 -33.64 11.24
CA THR A 338 -19.82 -32.90 12.01
C THR A 338 -21.22 -33.14 11.48
N ASP A 339 -22.21 -33.23 12.38
CA ASP A 339 -23.65 -33.42 12.08
C ASP A 339 -24.33 -32.11 11.59
N GLN A 340 -23.57 -31.20 10.98
CA GLN A 340 -24.06 -29.89 10.55
C GLN A 340 -24.89 -30.02 9.25
N PRO A 341 -26.02 -29.30 9.14
CA PRO A 341 -26.79 -29.29 7.90
C PRO A 341 -25.96 -28.68 6.76
N LEU A 342 -25.73 -29.45 5.68
CA LEU A 342 -25.05 -29.05 4.44
C LEU A 342 -25.80 -27.96 3.63
N ASP A 343 -26.88 -27.38 4.19
CA ASP A 343 -27.85 -26.52 3.48
C ASP A 343 -27.58 -25.02 3.71
N LEU A 344 -26.39 -24.67 4.22
CA LEU A 344 -25.97 -23.30 4.53
C LEU A 344 -24.77 -22.82 3.69
N ASP A 345 -24.18 -23.71 2.89
CA ASP A 345 -23.01 -23.41 2.08
C ASP A 345 -23.40 -22.52 0.90
N ARG A 346 -22.74 -21.36 0.80
CA ARG A 346 -23.01 -20.37 -0.24
C ARG A 346 -21.73 -19.64 -0.64
N ILE A 347 -21.62 -19.34 -1.92
CA ILE A 347 -20.56 -18.52 -2.49
C ILE A 347 -21.17 -17.17 -2.83
N LEU A 348 -20.63 -16.10 -2.27
CA LEU A 348 -20.97 -14.73 -2.63
C LEU A 348 -19.94 -14.22 -3.64
N LEU A 349 -20.41 -13.54 -4.69
CA LEU A 349 -19.58 -12.77 -5.61
C LEU A 349 -20.00 -11.30 -5.53
N PHE A 350 -19.02 -10.40 -5.42
CA PHE A 350 -19.27 -8.98 -5.25
C PHE A 350 -19.03 -8.22 -6.56
N LYS A 351 -20.10 -8.09 -7.34
CA LYS A 351 -20.10 -7.59 -8.72
C LYS A 351 -19.39 -6.25 -8.87
N ARG A 352 -19.77 -5.26 -8.07
CA ARG A 352 -19.22 -3.90 -8.18
C ARG A 352 -17.77 -3.82 -7.72
N ASN A 353 -17.30 -4.75 -6.88
CA ASN A 353 -15.88 -4.84 -6.52
C ASN A 353 -15.07 -5.46 -7.68
N LEU A 354 -15.59 -6.53 -8.29
CA LEU A 354 -14.98 -7.15 -9.48
C LEU A 354 -14.85 -6.15 -10.64
N GLU A 355 -15.90 -5.39 -10.93
CA GLU A 355 -15.87 -4.39 -12.02
C GLU A 355 -14.83 -3.28 -11.79
N LYS A 356 -14.43 -3.01 -10.54
CA LYS A 356 -13.41 -1.98 -10.23
C LYS A 356 -11.98 -2.44 -10.46
N ILE A 357 -11.71 -3.73 -10.26
CA ILE A 357 -10.35 -4.27 -10.37
C ILE A 357 -9.98 -4.65 -11.80
N CYS A 358 -10.94 -4.61 -12.73
CA CYS A 358 -10.76 -5.06 -14.12
C CYS A 358 -10.69 -3.90 -15.12
N HIS A 359 -9.79 -4.01 -16.09
CA HIS A 359 -9.53 -2.97 -17.08
C HIS A 359 -10.55 -2.93 -18.22
N ASP A 360 -11.07 -4.10 -18.61
CA ASP A 360 -12.09 -4.24 -19.63
C ASP A 360 -13.02 -5.44 -19.36
N GLN A 361 -13.95 -5.68 -20.27
CA GLN A 361 -14.93 -6.75 -20.14
C GLN A 361 -14.31 -8.16 -20.26
N GLU A 362 -13.24 -8.33 -21.03
CA GLU A 362 -12.59 -9.64 -21.20
C GLU A 362 -11.84 -10.00 -19.91
N ASP A 363 -11.07 -9.05 -19.37
CA ASP A 363 -10.42 -9.14 -18.07
C ASP A 363 -11.44 -9.41 -16.95
N LEU A 364 -12.58 -8.72 -16.95
CA LEU A 364 -13.64 -8.97 -15.96
C LEU A 364 -14.21 -10.39 -16.03
N ILE A 365 -14.43 -10.93 -17.22
CA ILE A 365 -14.92 -12.32 -17.37
C ILE A 365 -13.86 -13.31 -16.86
N GLU A 366 -12.58 -13.05 -17.14
CA GLU A 366 -11.48 -13.87 -16.62
C GLU A 366 -11.40 -13.80 -15.09
N GLN A 367 -11.48 -12.61 -14.49
CA GLN A 367 -11.48 -12.44 -13.03
C GLN A 367 -12.69 -13.12 -12.37
N ILE A 368 -13.88 -13.05 -12.96
CA ILE A 368 -15.05 -13.81 -12.47
C ILE A 368 -14.74 -15.31 -12.43
N GLN A 369 -14.08 -15.84 -13.46
CA GLN A 369 -13.74 -17.26 -13.50
C GLN A 369 -12.71 -17.64 -12.43
N ILE A 370 -11.69 -16.80 -12.23
CA ILE A 370 -10.67 -16.97 -11.18
C ILE A 370 -11.35 -16.99 -9.81
N THR A 371 -12.13 -15.95 -9.48
CA THR A 371 -12.81 -15.84 -8.19
C THR A 371 -13.74 -17.02 -7.93
N VAL A 372 -14.56 -17.43 -8.90
CA VAL A 372 -15.44 -18.60 -8.73
C VAL A 372 -14.64 -19.88 -8.43
N ARG A 373 -13.53 -20.10 -9.15
CA ARG A 373 -12.68 -21.28 -8.92
C ARG A 373 -12.01 -21.26 -7.55
N HIS A 374 -11.57 -20.08 -7.13
CA HIS A 374 -10.97 -19.84 -5.83
C HIS A 374 -11.95 -20.19 -4.70
N GLU A 375 -13.16 -19.63 -4.73
CA GLU A 375 -14.20 -19.90 -3.71
C GLU A 375 -14.67 -21.35 -3.72
N VAL A 376 -14.78 -21.97 -4.90
CA VAL A 376 -15.04 -23.41 -5.02
C VAL A 376 -13.91 -24.23 -4.39
N GLY A 377 -12.67 -23.79 -4.54
CA GLY A 377 -11.52 -24.42 -3.91
C GLY A 377 -11.61 -24.41 -2.39
N HIS A 378 -11.95 -23.27 -1.78
CA HIS A 378 -12.21 -23.18 -0.34
C HIS A 378 -13.38 -24.06 0.10
N TYR A 379 -14.46 -24.11 -0.67
CA TYR A 379 -15.57 -25.04 -0.41
C TYR A 379 -15.11 -26.51 -0.35
N LEU A 380 -14.17 -26.88 -1.23
CA LEU A 380 -13.56 -28.21 -1.26
C LEU A 380 -12.54 -28.44 -0.13
N GLY A 381 -12.23 -27.42 0.67
CA GLY A 381 -11.26 -27.47 1.76
C GLY A 381 -9.80 -27.32 1.33
N LEU A 382 -9.56 -26.67 0.18
CA LEU A 382 -8.22 -26.26 -0.23
C LEU A 382 -7.81 -24.98 0.52
N ASP A 383 -6.58 -24.96 1.00
CA ASP A 383 -5.94 -23.75 1.51
C ASP A 383 -5.32 -22.93 0.38
N GLU A 384 -4.85 -21.72 0.69
CA GLU A 384 -4.25 -20.80 -0.28
C GLU A 384 -3.05 -21.42 -1.02
N ASP A 385 -2.19 -22.17 -0.30
CA ASP A 385 -1.01 -22.83 -0.88
C ASP A 385 -1.42 -23.90 -1.91
N ASP A 386 -2.49 -24.65 -1.62
CA ASP A 386 -3.06 -25.61 -2.56
C ASP A 386 -3.67 -24.93 -3.79
N LEU A 387 -4.31 -23.77 -3.62
CA LEU A 387 -4.87 -22.98 -4.72
C LEU A 387 -3.79 -22.40 -5.62
N GLU A 388 -2.76 -21.78 -5.07
CA GLU A 388 -1.61 -21.25 -5.81
C GLU A 388 -0.93 -22.34 -6.63
N ARG A 389 -0.67 -23.51 -6.02
CA ARG A 389 -0.04 -24.64 -6.71
C ARG A 389 -0.86 -25.16 -7.89
N LEU A 390 -2.18 -25.02 -7.83
CA LEU A 390 -3.11 -25.43 -8.89
C LEU A 390 -3.36 -24.31 -9.92
N GLY A 391 -2.78 -23.13 -9.74
CA GLY A 391 -3.03 -21.95 -10.57
C GLY A 391 -4.44 -21.40 -10.42
N LEU A 392 -4.99 -21.46 -9.20
CA LEU A 392 -6.34 -21.05 -8.82
C LEU A 392 -6.34 -19.86 -7.82
N ALA A 393 -5.17 -19.33 -7.49
CA ALA A 393 -4.99 -18.14 -6.63
C ALA A 393 -4.40 -16.98 -7.44
#